data_AF-A0A838J9R5-F1
#
_entry.id   AF-A0A838J9R5-F1
#
_cell.length_a   1.000
_cell.length_b   1.000
_cell.length_c   1.000
_cell.angle_alpha   90.00
_cell.angle_beta   90.00
_cell.angle_gamma   90.00
#
_symmetry.space_group_name_H-M   'P 1'
#
loop_
_entity.id
_entity.type
_entity.pdbx_description
1 polymer ?
#
loop_
_entity_poly.entity_id
_entity_poly.type
_entity_poly.pdbx_seq_one_letter_code
_entity_poly.pdbx_strand_id
1 'polypeptide(L)' 'MRVFVTGATGFVGKAIVKALLQRKHEVVGLVRDAKKANALEKSGVTL' A
#
# COMPACT_ATOMS: atom_id res chain seq x y z
N MET A 1 -9.51 7.07 -7.96
CA MET A 1 -9.06 8.01 -6.92
C MET A 1 -7.62 7.68 -6.57
N ARG A 2 -6.85 8.66 -6.11
CA ARG A 2 -5.45 8.50 -5.67
C ARG A 2 -5.40 8.62 -4.15
N VAL A 3 -4.94 7.57 -3.47
CA VAL A 3 -5.02 7.43 -2.02
C VAL A 3 -3.64 7.22 -1.42
N PHE A 4 -3.27 8.08 -0.48
CA PHE A 4 -2.03 7.97 0.27
C PHE A 4 -2.26 7.22 1.59
N VAL A 5 -1.50 6.15 1.82
CA VAL A 5 -1.63 5.28 2.99
C VAL A 5 -0.34 5.27 3.80
N THR A 6 -0.39 5.87 4.98
CA THR A 6 0.68 5.76 5.98
C THR A 6 0.60 4.42 6.71
N GLY A 7 1.73 3.77 6.94
CA GLY A 7 1.73 2.47 7.63
C GLY A 7 1.15 1.34 6.79
N ALA A 8 1.29 1.42 5.46
CA ALA A 8 0.79 0.43 4.50
C ALA A 8 1.29 -1.00 4.77
N THR A 9 2.44 -1.16 5.44
CA THR A 9 3.00 -2.47 5.83
C THR A 9 2.40 -3.03 7.13
N GLY A 10 1.61 -2.26 7.86
CA GLY A 10 0.99 -2.67 9.12
C GLY A 10 -0.14 -3.67 8.92
N PHE A 11 -0.62 -4.26 10.02
CA PHE A 11 -1.70 -5.25 9.99
C PHE A 11 -2.97 -4.71 9.30
N VAL A 12 -3.44 -3.55 9.74
CA VAL A 12 -4.61 -2.87 9.16
C VAL A 12 -4.28 -2.26 7.79
N GLY A 13 -3.10 -1.63 7.66
CA GLY A 13 -2.67 -0.98 6.42
C GLY A 13 -2.70 -1.93 5.21
N LYS A 14 -2.24 -3.18 5.39
CA LYS A 14 -2.28 -4.20 4.32
C LYS A 14 -3.71 -4.54 3.87
N ALA A 15 -4.65 -4.64 4.81
CA ALA A 15 -6.04 -4.93 4.49
C ALA A 15 -6.69 -3.78 3.72
N ILE A 16 -6.43 -2.53 4.14
CA ILE A 16 -6.93 -1.33 3.47
C ILE A 16 -6.35 -1.23 2.05
N VAL A 17 -5.03 -1.37 1.90
CA VAL A 17 -4.35 -1.35 0.60
C VAL A 17 -4.98 -2.37 -0.36
N LYS A 18 -5.18 -3.61 0.10
CA LYS A 18 -5.82 -4.66 -0.71
C LYS A 18 -7.23 -4.25 -1.15
N ALA A 19 -8.04 -3.71 -0.25
CA ALA A 19 -9.40 -3.28 -0.57
C ALA A 19 -9.42 -2.10 -1.56
N LEU A 20 -8.51 -1.14 -1.43
CA LEU A 20 -8.39 0.01 -2.33
C LEU A 20 -7.97 -0.42 -3.74
N LEU A 21 -6.98 -1.32 -3.84
CA LEU A 21 -6.53 -1.87 -5.11
C LEU A 21 -7.64 -2.66 -5.82
N GLN A 22 -8.40 -3.48 -5.08
CA GLN A 22 -9.56 -4.20 -5.64
C GLN A 22 -10.64 -3.28 -6.22
N ARG A 23 -10.80 -2.09 -5.63
CA ARG A 23 -11.69 -1.04 -6.13
C ARG A 23 -11.08 -0.20 -7.27
N LYS A 24 -9.93 -0.61 -7.80
CA LYS A 24 -9.18 0.08 -8.86
C LYS A 24 -8.81 1.52 -8.49
N HIS A 25 -8.48 1.75 -7.22
CA HIS A 25 -7.88 3.00 -6.79
C HIS A 25 -6.36 2.95 -6.96
N GLU A 26 -5.75 4.10 -7.25
CA GLU A 26 -4.30 4.26 -7.25
C GLU A 26 -3.85 4.46 -5.80
N VAL A 27 -2.95 3.61 -5.33
CA VAL A 27 -2.51 3.62 -3.92
C VAL A 27 -1.04 3.99 -3.86
N VAL A 28 -0.74 5.03 -3.08
CA VAL A 28 0.61 5.47 -2.74
C VAL A 28 0.86 5.14 -1.26
N GLY A 29 1.90 4.38 -0.94
CA GLY A 29 2.16 3.90 0.42
C GLY A 29 3.45 4.45 0.99
N LEU A 30 3.42 4.97 2.22
CA LEU A 30 4.65 5.36 2.93
C LEU A 30 5.19 4.20 3.76
N VAL A 31 6.46 3.85 3.54
CA VAL A 31 7.15 2.77 4.24
C VAL A 31 8.44 3.29 4.86
N ARG A 32 8.66 2.98 6.14
CA ARG A 32 9.88 3.39 6.87
C ARG A 32 11.13 2.62 6.45
N ASP A 33 10.94 1.39 5.97
CA ASP A 33 12.03 0.45 5.66
C ASP A 33 11.81 -0.17 4.28
N ALA A 34 12.76 0.07 3.37
CA ALA A 34 12.75 -0.43 2.01
C ALA A 34 12.70 -1.97 1.91
N LYS A 35 13.16 -2.71 2.93
CA LYS A 35 13.03 -4.18 2.93
C LYS A 35 11.57 -4.62 3.04
N LYS A 36 10.71 -3.82 3.69
CA LYS A 36 9.28 -4.11 3.86
C LYS A 36 8.43 -3.59 2.69
N ALA A 37 9.00 -2.74 1.84
CA ALA A 37 8.37 -2.15 0.67
C ALA A 37 8.11 -3.15 -0.47
N ASN A 38 9.01 -4.12 -0.69
CA ASN A 38 8.90 -5.11 -1.77
C ASN A 38 7.54 -5.81 -1.87
N ALA A 39 6.89 -6.11 -0.74
CA ALA A 39 5.59 -6.78 -0.74
C ALA A 39 4.45 -5.86 -1.24
N LEU A 40 4.55 -4.56 -0.96
CA LEU A 40 3.57 -3.56 -1.39
C LEU A 40 3.71 -3.23 -2.88
N GLU A 41 4.94 -3.06 -3.37
CA GLU A 41 5.20 -2.84 -4.81
C GLU A 41 4.67 -3.98 -5.68
N LYS A 42 4.95 -5.23 -5.26
CA LYS A 42 4.40 -6.43 -5.93
C LYS A 42 2.87 -6.48 -5.94
N SER A 43 2.22 -5.79 -5.00
CA SER A 43 0.75 -5.70 -4.94
C SER A 43 0.19 -4.60 -5.85
N GLY A 44 1.04 -3.78 -6.48
CA GLY A 44 0.63 -2.65 -7.33
C GLY A 44 0.55 -1.31 -6.59
N VAL A 45 1.18 -1.20 -5.41
CA VAL A 45 1.28 0.06 -4.66
C VAL A 45 2.52 0.83 -5.11
N THR A 46 2.40 2.14 -5.30
CA THR A 46 3.55 3.03 -5.50
C THR A 46 4.10 3.48 -4.15
N LEU A 47 5.42 3.52 -3.95
CA LEU A 47 6.04 3.81 -2.64
C LEU A 47 6.84 5.11 -2.60
#